data_AF-K8E0B5-F1
#
_entry.id   AF-K8E0B5-F1
#
_cell.length_a   1.000
_cell.length_b   1.000
_cell.length_c   1.000
_cell.angle_alpha   90.00
_cell.angle_beta   90.00
_cell.angle_gamma   90.00
#
_symmetry.space_group_name_H-M   'P 1'
#
loop_
_entity.id
_entity.type
_entity.pdbx_description
1 polymer ?
#
loop_
_entity_poly.entity_id
_entity_poly.type
_entity_poly.pdbx_seq_one_letter_code
_entity_poly.pdbx_strand_id
1 'polypeptide(L)' 'MSCHTCSSGGPAGISVGSEETVTELTRVVGIEEANRLLAEGYFFVSMYFNQAEQQEVYILARLKAGQKQKNPIGFCRL' A
#
# COMPACT_ATOMS: atom_id res chain seq x y z
N MET A 1 -24.33 20.52 19.61
CA MET A 1 -24.00 19.34 18.79
C MET A 1 -22.87 19.73 17.86
N SER A 2 -21.63 19.50 18.29
CA SER A 2 -20.42 19.92 17.57
C SER A 2 -19.91 18.79 16.70
N CYS A 3 -19.93 18.99 15.38
CA CYS A 3 -19.21 18.16 14.43
C CYS A 3 -17.71 18.44 14.60
N HIS A 4 -16.96 17.48 15.14
CA HIS A 4 -15.50 17.52 15.13
C HIS A 4 -15.00 16.97 13.79
N THR A 5 -14.55 17.87 12.91
CA THR A 5 -13.76 17.53 11.72
C THR A 5 -12.38 17.05 12.14
N CYS A 6 -12.14 15.74 12.01
CA CYS A 6 -10.82 15.12 12.12
C CYS A 6 -10.00 15.47 10.88
N SER A 7 -9.37 16.65 10.89
CA SER A 7 -8.32 16.99 9.93
C SER A 7 -7.05 16.24 10.31
N SER A 8 -6.77 15.14 9.61
CA SER A 8 -5.44 14.51 9.58
C SER A 8 -5.14 13.99 8.18
N GLY A 9 -5.15 14.90 7.21
CA GLY A 9 -4.71 14.64 5.84
C GLY A 9 -3.19 14.68 5.75
N GLY A 10 -2.51 13.65 6.25
CA GLY A 10 -1.22 13.25 5.71
C GLY A 10 -1.45 12.34 4.50
N PRO A 11 -0.46 12.13 3.60
CA PRO A 11 -0.54 11.13 2.54
C PRO A 11 -0.56 9.74 3.17
N ALA A 12 -1.72 9.34 3.69
CA ALA A 12 -1.92 8.06 4.33
C ALA A 12 -1.98 7.01 3.21
N GLY A 13 -0.87 6.30 3.05
CA GLY A 13 -0.79 5.13 2.19
C GLY A 13 -1.87 4.12 2.55
N ILE A 14 -2.23 3.29 1.57
CA ILE A 14 -3.21 2.24 1.74
C ILE A 14 -2.66 1.24 2.76
N SER A 15 -3.33 1.10 3.90
CA SER A 15 -2.98 0.13 4.94
C SER A 15 -3.61 -1.22 4.59
N VAL A 16 -2.77 -2.24 4.40
CA VAL A 16 -3.19 -3.60 4.07
C VAL A 16 -2.69 -4.51 5.19
N GLY A 17 -3.45 -4.62 6.28
CA GLY A 17 -3.07 -5.47 7.41
C GLY A 17 -1.92 -4.91 8.27
N SER A 18 -1.81 -5.42 9.50
CA SER A 18 -1.04 -4.86 10.61
C SER A 18 0.38 -4.41 10.25
N GLU A 19 0.68 -3.14 10.54
CA GLU A 19 2.03 -2.54 10.56
C GLU A 19 2.74 -2.35 9.20
N GLU A 20 2.15 -2.77 8.08
CA GLU A 20 2.75 -2.59 6.75
C GLU A 20 1.98 -1.54 5.93
N THR A 21 2.73 -0.59 5.36
CA THR A 21 2.18 0.46 4.51
C THR A 21 2.58 0.20 3.06
N VAL A 22 1.60 0.25 2.15
CA VAL A 22 1.87 0.25 0.71
C VAL A 22 2.62 1.52 0.35
N THR A 23 3.84 1.38 -0.16
CA THR A 23 4.66 2.51 -0.62
C THR A 23 4.53 2.75 -2.11
N GLU A 24 4.22 1.70 -2.87
CA GLU A 24 4.15 1.76 -4.33
C GLU A 24 3.09 0.78 -4.84
N LEU A 25 2.34 1.20 -5.86
CA LEU A 25 1.46 0.35 -6.64
C LEU A 25 1.97 0.33 -8.08
N THR A 26 2.20 -0.87 -8.59
CA THR A 26 2.73 -1.10 -9.94
C THR A 26 1.69 -1.85 -10.76
N ARG A 27 1.35 -1.29 -11.92
CA ARG A 27 0.55 -1.96 -12.95
C ARG A 27 1.47 -2.77 -13.84
N VAL A 28 1.12 -4.03 -14.07
CA VAL A 28 1.90 -4.97 -14.87
C VAL A 28 1.01 -5.67 -15.87
N VAL A 29 1.46 -5.86 -17.09
CA VAL A 29 0.71 -6.59 -18.13
C VAL A 29 1.31 -7.98 -18.29
N GLY A 30 0.44 -8.99 -18.25
CA GLY A 30 0.84 -10.38 -18.41
C GLY A 30 1.38 -11.03 -17.14
N ILE A 31 1.14 -12.35 -17.05
CA ILE A 31 1.45 -13.15 -15.85
C ILE A 31 2.95 -13.32 -15.62
N GLU A 32 3.75 -13.32 -16.69
CA GLU A 32 5.21 -13.53 -16.63
C GLU A 32 5.91 -12.41 -15.87
N GLU A 33 5.58 -11.16 -16.21
CA GLU A 33 6.12 -9.98 -15.57
C GLU A 33 5.60 -9.84 -14.13
N ALA A 34 4.32 -10.19 -13.91
CA ALA A 34 3.75 -10.23 -12.57
C ALA A 34 4.50 -11.25 -11.68
N ASN A 35 4.79 -12.44 -12.18
CA ASN A 35 5.54 -13.47 -11.46
C ASN A 35 6.97 -13.03 -11.13
N ARG A 36 7.64 -12.30 -12.04
CA ARG A 36 8.97 -11.75 -11.77
C ARG A 36 8.94 -10.80 -10.57
N LEU A 37 7.98 -9.86 -10.55
CA LEU A 37 7.84 -8.90 -9.45
C LEU A 37 7.41 -9.56 -8.14
N LEU A 38 6.56 -10.59 -8.20
CA LEU A 38 6.24 -11.40 -7.01
C LEU A 38 7.49 -12.07 -6.43
N ALA A 39 8.38 -12.59 -7.28
CA ALA A 39 9.66 -13.16 -6.84
C ALA A 39 10.62 -12.11 -6.26
N GLU A 40 10.52 -10.85 -6.70
CA GLU A 40 11.27 -9.71 -6.17
C GLU A 40 10.69 -9.15 -4.85
N GLY A 41 9.60 -9.74 -4.33
CA GLY A 41 9.00 -9.37 -3.04
C GLY A 41 7.87 -8.35 -3.12
N TYR A 42 7.28 -8.15 -4.30
CA TYR A 42 6.01 -7.45 -4.41
C TYR A 42 4.84 -8.35 -3.97
N PHE A 43 3.75 -7.72 -3.56
CA PHE A 43 2.53 -8.38 -3.11
C PHE A 43 1.43 -8.23 -4.13
N PHE A 44 0.71 -9.32 -4.40
CA PHE A 44 -0.47 -9.27 -5.25
C PHE A 44 -1.62 -8.52 -4.57
N VAL A 45 -2.22 -7.56 -5.28
CA VAL A 45 -3.37 -6.78 -4.79
C VAL A 45 -4.63 -7.17 -5.55
N SER A 46 -4.61 -7.05 -6.87
CA SER A 46 -5.76 -7.37 -7.72
C SER A 46 -5.32 -7.63 -9.17
N MET A 47 -6.25 -8.17 -9.95
CA MET A 47 -6.11 -8.33 -11.39
C MET A 47 -7.41 -7.91 -12.06
N TYR A 48 -7.30 -7.30 -13.23
CA TYR A 48 -8.43 -7.02 -14.11
C TYR A 48 -8.06 -7.31 -15.57
N PHE A 49 -9.07 -7.63 -16.37
CA PHE A 49 -8.92 -7.81 -17.81
C PHE A 49 -9.26 -6.51 -18.54
N ASN A 50 -8.29 -5.92 -19.24
CA ASN A 50 -8.53 -4.79 -20.11
C ASN A 50 -9.15 -5.29 -21.42
N GLN A 51 -10.46 -5.08 -21.60
CA GLN A 51 -11.19 -5.52 -22.79
C GLN A 51 -10.76 -4.78 -24.07
N ALA A 52 -10.35 -3.51 -23.97
CA ALA A 52 -9.98 -2.71 -25.13
C ALA A 52 -8.66 -3.18 -25.75
N GLU A 53 -7.70 -3.55 -24.90
CA GLU A 53 -6.37 -4.00 -25.31
C GLU A 53 -6.24 -5.54 -25.34
N GLN A 54 -7.28 -6.25 -24.89
CA GLN A 54 -7.31 -7.72 -24.69
C GLN A 54 -6.14 -8.23 -23.83
N GLN A 55 -5.92 -7.58 -22.69
CA GLN A 55 -4.76 -7.82 -21.83
C GLN A 55 -5.16 -8.11 -20.39
N GLU A 56 -4.47 -9.08 -19.79
CA GLU A 56 -4.51 -9.32 -18.34
C GLU A 56 -3.57 -8.33 -17.64
N VAL A 57 -4.13 -7.54 -16.73
CA VAL A 57 -3.41 -6.53 -15.98
C VAL A 57 -3.40 -6.86 -14.50
N TYR A 58 -2.21 -6.94 -13.93
CA TYR A 58 -1.97 -7.24 -12.53
C TYR A 58 -1.57 -5.95 -11.80
N ILE A 59 -2.13 -5.76 -10.61
CA ILE A 59 -1.77 -4.69 -9.69
C ILE A 59 -0.98 -5.32 -8.54
N LEU A 60 0.26 -4.90 -8.41
CA LEU A 60 1.18 -5.34 -7.36
C LEU A 60 1.51 -4.17 -6.44
N ALA A 61 1.70 -4.45 -5.15
CA ALA A 61 2.11 -3.49 -4.15
C ALA A 61 3.52 -3.79 -3.65
N ARG A 62 4.32 -2.74 -3.44
CA ARG A 62 5.52 -2.84 -2.62
C ARG A 62 5.19 -2.40 -1.21
N LEU A 63 5.48 -3.26 -0.24
CA LEU A 63 5.28 -2.96 1.17
C LEU A 63 6.62 -2.50 1.77
N LYS A 64 6.54 -1.51 2.66
CA LYS A 64 7.63 -1.19 3.57
C LYS A 64 7.21 -1.64 4.95
N ALA A 65 8.09 -2.41 5.61
CA ALA A 65 7.92 -2.72 7.02
C ALA A 65 7.75 -1.41 7.77
N GLY A 66 6.59 -1.22 8.41
CA GLY A 66 6.36 -0.05 9.24
C GLY A 66 7.48 -0.01 10.27
N GLN A 67 8.29 1.05 10.23
CA GLN A 67 9.08 1.36 11.40
C GLN A 67 8.05 1.56 12.51
N LYS A 68 8.06 0.66 13.51
CA LYS A 68 7.46 0.96 14.79
C LYS A 68 8.10 2.25 15.24
N GLN A 69 7.45 3.38 14.96
CA GLN A 69 7.67 4.60 15.71
C GLN A 69 7.31 4.20 17.14
N LYS A 70 8.33 3.80 17.90
CA LYS A 70 8.29 3.82 19.35
C LYS A 70 8.14 5.30 19.68
N ASN A 71 6.93 5.83 19.57
CA ASN A 71 6.57 7.06 20.24
C ASN A 71 6.80 6.76 21.72
N PRO A 72 7.81 7.36 22.37
CA PRO A 72 7.99 7.15 23.78
C PRO A 72 6.72 7.69 24.45
N ILE A 73 5.92 6.80 25.02
CA ILE A 73 4.83 7.19 25.91
C ILE A 73 5.51 7.79 27.14
N GLY A 74 5.55 9.11 27.22
CA GLY A 74 6.16 9.86 28.31
C GLY A 74 5.76 11.32 28.24
N PHE A 75 5.55 11.95 29.40
CA PHE A 75 5.21 13.36 29.49
C PHE A 75 6.44 14.22 29.14
N CYS A 76 6.28 15.16 28.20
CA CYS A 76 7.22 16.27 28.07
C CYS A 76 7.21 17.07 29.37
N ARG A 77 8.29 16.99 30.14
CA ARG A 77 8.51 17.82 31.32
C ARG A 77 9.04 19.17 30.83
N LEU A 78 8.19 20.19 30.84
CA LEU A 78 8.60 21.60 30.84
C LEU A 78 9.06 21.97 32.26
#